data_AF-A0A0Q8FMB1-F1
#
_entry.id   AF-A0A0Q8FMB1-F1
#
_cell.length_a   1.000
_cell.length_b   1.000
_cell.length_c   1.000
_cell.angle_alpha   90.00
_cell.angle_beta   90.00
_cell.angle_gamma   90.00
#
_symmetry.space_group_name_H-M   'P 1'
#
loop_
_entity.id
_entity.type
_entity.pdbx_description
1 polymer ?
#
loop_
_entity_poly.entity_id
_entity_poly.type
_entity_poly.pdbx_seq_one_letter_code
_entity_poly.pdbx_strand_id
1 'polypeptide(L)' 'MDLDSERPRGRRGFAAMDPERRREIARKGGASVPSEKRSFAKDRDLAANAGRKGGSSSRGGGRLSGRDA' A
#
# COMPACT_ATOMS: atom_id res chain seq x y z
N MET A 1 18.94 -24.63 -15.92
CA MET A 1 17.51 -24.50 -15.58
C MET A 1 17.46 -24.29 -14.08
N ASP A 2 17.39 -23.03 -13.64
CA ASP A 2 17.49 -22.65 -12.23
C ASP A 2 16.16 -22.91 -11.49
N LEU A 3 16.12 -24.02 -10.75
CA LEU A 3 14.96 -24.52 -9.99
C LEU A 3 14.56 -23.64 -8.79
N ASP A 4 15.15 -22.46 -8.62
CA ASP A 4 14.93 -21.60 -7.45
C ASP A 4 13.81 -20.55 -7.65
N SER A 5 13.21 -20.50 -8.85
CA SER A 5 12.16 -19.51 -9.20
C SER A 5 10.73 -19.91 -8.82
N GLU A 6 10.50 -21.11 -8.27
CA GLU A 6 9.15 -21.64 -8.00
C GLU A 6 8.64 -21.39 -6.57
N ARG A 7 9.45 -20.82 -5.66
CA ARG A 7 8.98 -20.50 -4.30
C ARG A 7 8.29 -19.13 -4.27
N PRO A 8 6.99 -19.05 -3.89
CA PRO A 8 6.34 -17.76 -3.73
C PRO A 8 7.11 -16.93 -2.72
N ARG A 9 7.61 -15.76 -3.14
CA ARG A 9 8.43 -14.91 -2.26
C ARG A 9 7.57 -14.48 -1.06
N GLY A 10 7.89 -15.04 0.11
CA GLY A 10 7.19 -14.75 1.36
C GLY A 10 7.12 -13.24 1.66
N ARG A 11 6.11 -12.86 2.44
CA ARG A 11 6.00 -11.50 2.98
C ARG A 11 7.29 -11.16 3.71
N ARG A 12 7.88 -10.00 3.38
CA ARG A 12 9.12 -9.48 3.98
C ARG A 12 8.96 -8.01 4.32
N GLY A 13 9.79 -7.52 5.24
CA GLY A 13 9.77 -6.12 5.68
C GLY A 13 8.41 -5.70 6.23
N PHE A 14 7.92 -4.54 5.81
CA PHE A 14 6.64 -3.96 6.27
C PHE A 14 5.42 -4.88 6.03
N ALA A 15 5.46 -5.70 4.98
CA ALA A 15 4.37 -6.62 4.66
C ALA A 15 4.35 -7.87 5.57
N ALA A 16 5.48 -8.19 6.21
CA ALA A 16 5.62 -9.31 7.14
C ALA A 16 5.28 -8.96 8.59
N MET A 17 5.21 -7.66 8.92
CA MET A 17 4.85 -7.21 10.25
C MET A 17 3.40 -7.57 10.62
N ASP A 18 3.17 -7.63 11.92
CA ASP A 18 1.84 -7.75 12.51
C ASP A 18 0.86 -6.71 11.93
N PRO A 19 -0.40 -7.10 11.61
CA PRO A 19 -1.37 -6.19 11.01
C PRO A 19 -1.67 -4.92 11.83
N GLU A 20 -1.69 -5.01 13.16
CA GLU A 20 -1.97 -3.87 14.03
C GLU A 20 -0.81 -2.88 14.03
N ARG A 21 0.41 -3.39 14.20
CA ARG A 21 1.64 -2.58 14.11
C ARG A 21 1.78 -1.90 12.75
N ARG A 22 1.45 -2.62 11.67
CA ARG A 22 1.45 -2.06 10.31
C ARG A 22 0.45 -0.91 10.17
N ARG A 23 -0.76 -1.06 10.72
CA ARG A 23 -1.80 -0.02 10.69
C ARG A 23 -1.39 1.19 11.51
N GLU A 24 -0.76 0.98 12.66
CA GLU A 24 -0.25 2.05 13.50
C GLU A 24 0.85 2.85 12.79
N ILE A 25 1.82 2.17 12.18
CA ILE A 25 2.89 2.84 11.42
C ILE A 25 2.31 3.63 10.25
N ALA A 26 1.36 3.05 9.49
CA ALA A 26 0.69 3.76 8.40
C ALA A 26 -0.08 4.99 8.90
N ARG A 27 -0.80 4.86 10.03
CA ARG A 27 -1.52 5.97 10.67
C ARG A 27 -0.57 7.08 11.10
N LYS A 28 0.54 6.73 11.76
CA LYS A 28 1.58 7.69 12.21
C LYS A 28 2.25 8.38 11.02
N GLY A 29 2.53 7.64 9.94
CA GLY A 29 3.04 8.20 8.70
C GLY A 29 2.10 9.27 8.11
N GLY A 30 0.80 8.97 8.03
CA GLY A 30 -0.20 9.93 7.55
C GLY A 30 -0.46 11.11 8.50
N ALA A 31 -0.28 10.90 9.81
CA ALA A 31 -0.47 11.93 10.83
C ALA A 31 0.75 12.85 11.00
N SER A 32 1.94 12.45 10.52
CA SER A 32 3.19 13.20 10.66
C SER A 32 3.15 14.59 10.01
N VAL A 33 2.23 14.80 9.05
CA VAL A 33 2.01 16.10 8.40
C VAL A 33 0.73 16.72 8.99
N PRO A 34 0.78 17.97 9.50
CA PRO A 34 -0.41 18.72 9.92
C PRO A 34 -1.47 18.76 8.82
N SER A 35 -2.75 18.77 9.21
CA SER A 35 -3.90 18.76 8.29
C SER A 35 -3.76 19.76 7.14
N GLU A 36 -3.42 21.00 7.46
CA GLU A 36 -3.30 22.10 6.49
C GLU A 36 -2.14 21.92 5.51
N LYS A 37 -1.11 21.14 5.88
CA LYS A 37 0.10 20.93 5.08
C LYS A 37 0.11 19.61 4.31
N ARG A 38 -0.92 18.77 4.49
CA ARG A 38 -1.03 17.50 3.76
C ARG A 38 -1.22 17.78 2.28
N SER A 39 -0.47 17.09 1.41
CA SER A 39 -0.55 17.27 -0.05
C SER A 39 -1.98 17.10 -0.59
N PHE A 40 -2.77 16.23 0.04
CA PHE A 40 -4.18 15.98 -0.28
C PHE A 40 -5.16 17.05 0.20
N ALA A 41 -4.78 17.85 1.21
CA ALA A 41 -5.55 19.04 1.62
C ALA A 41 -5.21 20.26 0.76
N LYS A 42 -3.99 20.32 0.21
CA LYS A 42 -3.50 21.43 -0.61
C LYS A 42 -3.99 21.36 -2.06
N ASP A 43 -3.92 20.18 -2.68
CA ASP A 43 -4.35 19.95 -4.06
C ASP A 43 -4.95 18.55 -4.19
N ARG A 44 -6.27 18.51 -4.30
CA ARG A 44 -7.06 17.28 -4.34
C ARG A 44 -6.84 16.51 -5.63
N ASP A 45 -6.59 17.19 -6.74
CA ASP A 45 -6.39 16.57 -8.05
C ASP A 45 -5.00 15.95 -8.15
N LEU A 46 -3.97 16.64 -7.66
CA LEU A 46 -2.61 16.10 -7.57
C LEU A 46 -2.57 14.83 -6.71
N ALA A 47 -3.25 14.85 -5.56
CA ALA A 47 -3.33 13.69 -4.68
C ALA A 47 -4.08 12.51 -5.33
N ALA A 48 -5.19 12.78 -6.02
CA ALA A 48 -5.93 11.76 -6.75
C ALA A 48 -5.08 11.13 -7.87
N ASN A 49 -4.34 11.95 -8.62
CA ASN A 49 -3.45 11.50 -9.68
C ASN A 49 -2.29 10.66 -9.14
N ALA A 50 -1.65 11.11 -8.05
CA ALA A 50 -0.59 10.36 -7.37
C ALA A 50 -1.10 9.01 -6.84
N GLY A 51 -2.28 8.99 -6.21
CA GLY A 51 -2.92 7.77 -5.73
C GLY A 51 -3.25 6.79 -6.87
N ARG A 52 -3.81 7.28 -7.97
CA ARG A 52 -4.09 6.48 -9.17
C ARG A 52 -2.81 5.86 -9.74
N LYS A 53 -1.74 6.65 -9.89
CA LYS A 53 -0.44 6.19 -10.39
C LYS A 53 0.22 5.16 -9.46
N GLY A 54 0.13 5.38 -8.15
CA GLY A 54 0.60 4.41 -7.16
C GLY A 54 -0.17 3.10 -7.24
N GLY A 55 -1.50 3.18 -7.34
CA GLY A 55 -2.38 2.02 -7.49
C GLY A 55 -2.17 1.24 -8.78
N SER A 56 -1.90 1.92 -9.90
CA SER A 56 -1.59 1.24 -11.17
C SER A 56 -0.20 0.60 -11.19
N SER A 57 0.76 1.18 -10.45
CA SER A 57 2.12 0.63 -10.33
C SER A 57 2.20 -0.56 -9.38
N SER A 58 1.32 -0.61 -8.39
CA SER A 58 1.11 -1.80 -7.58
C SER A 58 0.26 -2.80 -8.36
N ARG A 59 0.83 -3.93 -8.81
CA ARG A 59 0.03 -5.09 -9.24
C ARG A 59 -0.91 -5.44 -8.10
N GLY A 60 -2.19 -5.09 -8.23
CA GLY A 60 -3.19 -4.97 -7.17
C GLY A 60 -3.04 -5.95 -6.02
N GLY A 61 -2.41 -5.50 -4.93
CA GLY A 61 -2.38 -6.23 -3.67
C GLY A 61 -3.71 -6.05 -2.96
N GLY A 62 -4.66 -6.97 -3.15
CA GLY A 62 -5.85 -7.06 -2.28
C GLY A 62 -7.21 -7.16 -2.96
N ARG A 63 -7.32 -7.74 -4.15
CA ARG A 63 -8.58 -8.34 -4.60
C ARG A 63 -8.39 -9.85 -4.73
N LEU A 64 -8.21 -10.52 -3.59
CA LEU A 64 -8.73 -11.88 -3.49
C LEU A 64 -10.25 -11.74 -3.58
N SER A 65 -10.74 -11.97 -4.79
CA SER A 65 -11.94 -12.77 -5.07
C SER A 65 -13.06 -12.67 -4.03
N GLY A 66 -13.83 -11.58 -4.07
CA GLY A 66 -15.26 -11.66 -3.76
C GLY A 66 -16.03 -12.25 -4.94
N ARG A 67 -15.71 -13.48 -5.34
CA ARG A 67 -16.43 -14.26 -6.37
C ARG A 67 -16.15 -15.74 -6.13
N ASP A 68 -16.91 -16.31 -5.20
CA ASP A 68 -17.36 -17.68 -5.28
C ASP A 68 -18.89 -17.62 -5.16
N ALA A 69 -19.55 -18.21 -6.16
CA ALA A 69 -20.96 -18.61 -6.30
C ALA A 69 -22.06 -17.85 -5.55
#